data_AF-A0A5D0J5N5-F1
#
_entry.id   AF-A0A5D0J5N5-F1
#
_cell.length_a   1.000
_cell.length_b   1.000
_cell.length_c   1.000
_cell.angle_alpha   90.00
_cell.angle_beta   90.00
_cell.angle_gamma   90.00
#
_symmetry.space_group_name_H-M   'P 1'
#
loop_
_entity.id
_entity.type
_entity.pdbx_description
1 polymer ?
#
loop_
_entity_poly.entity_id
_entity_poly.type
_entity_poly.pdbx_seq_one_letter_code
_entity_poly.pdbx_strand_id
1 'polypeptide(L)'
;MSNVQIFLRPDGRYMLIPRSCAVLISENGILGPYKVVSDTVYKGIEGLPQEKMEDPTLWYSGGMYHLVVNHWRGGDVSYHLTSTDGITNWQKRGIAFSKDHGIFKYTDGTKNYWKCIQRMTVYVEDGHPTHFHFSVIDSGKGGDLGNDNSGSKILIVPFDGKAFDAYMASTN
;
A
#
# COMPACT_ATOMS: atom_id res chain seq x y z
N MET A 1 1.66 -17.21 4.25
CA MET A 1 2.20 -15.97 4.86
C MET A 1 1.08 -14.95 4.96
N SER A 2 0.91 -14.33 6.14
CA SER A 2 0.00 -13.19 6.32
C SER A 2 0.82 -11.90 6.24
N ASN A 3 0.36 -10.93 5.45
CA ASN A 3 0.87 -9.55 5.52
C ASN A 3 -0.07 -8.78 6.47
N VAL A 4 0.53 -8.10 7.43
CA VAL A 4 -0.16 -7.34 8.46
C VAL A 4 0.59 -6.04 8.64
N GLN A 5 -0.13 -4.93 8.64
CA GLN A 5 0.39 -3.61 8.97
C GLN A 5 -0.14 -3.19 10.33
N ILE A 6 0.75 -2.67 11.18
CA ILE A 6 0.39 -2.06 12.46
C ILE A 6 0.78 -0.58 12.38
N PHE A 7 -0.12 0.29 12.81
CA PHE A 7 0.01 1.73 12.67
C PHE A 7 -0.48 2.43 13.93
N LEU A 8 0.31 3.36 14.46
CA LEU A 8 -0.13 4.25 15.54
C LEU A 8 -0.93 5.40 14.92
N ARG A 9 -2.22 5.48 15.26
CA ARG A 9 -3.11 6.53 14.75
C ARG A 9 -2.75 7.89 15.35
N PRO A 10 -3.07 9.00 14.66
CA PRO A 10 -2.97 10.35 15.23
C PRO A 10 -3.76 10.53 16.54
N ASP A 11 -4.82 9.74 16.74
CA ASP A 11 -5.62 9.73 17.98
C ASP A 11 -5.04 8.85 19.10
N GLY A 12 -3.84 8.30 18.91
CA GLY A 12 -3.13 7.49 19.91
C GLY A 12 -3.53 6.02 19.98
N ARG A 13 -4.57 5.59 19.25
CA ARG A 13 -4.98 4.17 19.20
C ARG A 13 -4.12 3.39 18.20
N TYR A 14 -3.93 2.10 18.44
CA TYR A 14 -3.23 1.24 17.48
C TYR A 14 -4.22 0.66 16.48
N MET A 15 -3.94 0.83 15.20
CA MET A 15 -4.64 0.20 14.09
C MET A 15 -3.84 -0.99 13.57
N LEU A 16 -4.53 -2.05 13.18
CA LEU A 16 -3.98 -3.19 12.49
C LEU A 16 -4.82 -3.47 11.24
N ILE A 17 -4.15 -3.65 10.10
CA ILE A 17 -4.78 -4.05 8.83
C ILE A 17 -4.13 -5.37 8.38
N PRO A 18 -4.85 -6.51 8.43
CA PRO A 18 -4.36 -7.79 7.93
C PRO A 18 -4.73 -7.95 6.45
N ARG A 19 -4.35 -9.08 5.83
CA ARG A 19 -4.68 -9.39 4.42
C ARG A 19 -6.16 -9.21 4.04
N SER A 20 -7.10 -9.49 4.95
CA SER A 20 -8.54 -9.27 4.68
C SER A 20 -8.88 -7.79 4.47
N CYS A 21 -7.97 -6.88 4.82
CA CYS A 21 -8.14 -5.45 4.86
C CYS A 21 -9.30 -5.01 5.76
N ALA A 22 -9.69 -5.80 6.75
CA ALA A 22 -10.58 -5.34 7.81
C ALA A 22 -9.80 -4.43 8.77
N VAL A 23 -10.46 -3.40 9.30
CA VAL A 23 -9.86 -2.49 10.27
C VAL A 23 -9.97 -3.09 11.66
N LEU A 24 -8.83 -3.26 12.31
CA LEU A 24 -8.73 -3.70 13.70
C LEU A 24 -8.16 -2.56 14.56
N ILE A 25 -8.77 -2.28 15.70
CA ILE A 25 -8.34 -1.22 16.62
C ILE A 25 -8.04 -1.79 18.00
N SER A 26 -6.93 -1.37 18.58
CA SER A 26 -6.65 -1.52 20.00
C SER A 26 -6.62 -0.17 20.71
N GLU A 27 -7.32 -0.10 21.84
CA GLU A 27 -7.29 1.02 22.79
C GLU A 27 -6.27 0.79 23.92
N ASN A 28 -5.70 -0.43 24.03
CA ASN A 28 -4.85 -0.85 25.15
C ASN A 28 -3.36 -0.96 24.77
N GLY A 29 -2.96 -0.35 23.65
CA GLY A 29 -1.59 -0.35 23.16
C GLY A 29 -1.31 -1.39 22.07
N ILE A 30 -0.06 -1.45 21.62
CA ILE A 30 0.38 -2.26 20.46
C ILE A 30 0.18 -3.78 20.67
N LEU A 31 0.14 -4.24 21.91
CA LEU A 31 -0.04 -5.66 22.23
C LEU A 31 -1.51 -6.11 22.20
N GLY A 32 -2.44 -5.17 22.02
CA GLY A 32 -3.86 -5.48 21.96
C GLY A 32 -4.54 -5.52 23.35
N PRO A 33 -5.75 -6.11 23.43
CA PRO A 33 -6.45 -6.81 22.36
C PRO A 33 -6.90 -5.87 21.22
N TYR A 34 -7.04 -6.44 20.03
CA TYR A 34 -7.56 -5.74 18.85
C TYR A 34 -9.00 -6.18 18.57
N LYS A 35 -9.90 -5.22 18.35
CA LYS A 35 -11.29 -5.46 17.94
C LYS A 35 -11.45 -5.19 16.45
N VAL A 36 -12.12 -6.07 15.72
CA VAL A 36 -12.54 -5.81 14.34
C VAL A 36 -13.67 -4.78 14.38
N VAL A 37 -13.46 -3.64 13.70
CA VAL A 37 -14.42 -2.51 13.70
C VAL A 37 -14.97 -2.17 12.32
N SER A 38 -14.48 -2.84 11.27
CA SER A 38 -15.01 -2.71 9.91
C SER A 38 -15.00 -4.05 9.18
N ASP A 39 -15.75 -4.12 8.08
CA ASP A 39 -15.49 -5.12 7.03
C ASP A 39 -14.23 -4.73 6.24
N THR A 40 -13.91 -5.46 5.17
CA THR A 40 -12.82 -5.09 4.27
C THR A 40 -12.99 -3.68 3.71
N VAL A 41 -11.93 -2.87 3.72
CA VAL A 41 -11.96 -1.45 3.31
C VAL A 41 -12.43 -1.23 1.87
N TYR A 42 -12.37 -2.24 1.00
CA TYR A 42 -12.78 -2.13 -0.41
C TYR A 42 -14.19 -2.67 -0.69
N LYS A 43 -14.94 -3.07 0.36
CA LYS A 43 -16.27 -3.66 0.21
C LYS A 43 -17.23 -2.74 -0.52
N GLY A 44 -17.79 -3.21 -1.62
CA GLY A 44 -18.81 -2.49 -2.38
C GLY A 44 -18.31 -1.25 -3.13
N ILE A 45 -17.01 -0.98 -3.13
CA ILE A 45 -16.45 0.13 -3.91
C ILE A 45 -16.46 -0.25 -5.40
N GLU A 46 -17.16 0.55 -6.20
CA GLU A 46 -17.31 0.32 -7.64
C GLU A 46 -15.94 0.28 -8.36
N GLY A 47 -15.82 -0.68 -9.28
CA GLY A 47 -14.61 -0.85 -10.08
C GLY A 47 -13.38 -1.33 -9.28
N LEU A 48 -13.57 -1.87 -8.07
CA LEU A 48 -12.55 -2.65 -7.36
C LEU A 48 -12.91 -4.14 -7.35
N PRO A 49 -11.93 -5.04 -7.57
CA PRO A 49 -12.10 -6.45 -7.29
C PRO A 49 -12.51 -6.67 -5.83
N GLN A 50 -13.52 -7.51 -5.60
CA GLN A 50 -14.04 -7.81 -4.27
C GLN A 50 -13.43 -9.07 -3.66
N GLU A 51 -12.54 -9.73 -4.40
CA GLU A 51 -11.83 -10.93 -3.99
C GLU A 51 -10.35 -10.84 -4.40
N LYS A 52 -9.53 -11.71 -3.82
CA LYS A 52 -8.11 -11.89 -4.23
C LYS A 52 -7.27 -10.60 -4.10
N MET A 53 -7.69 -9.72 -3.19
CA MET A 53 -6.89 -8.60 -2.71
C MET A 53 -5.91 -9.08 -1.64
N GLU A 54 -4.69 -8.54 -1.65
CA GLU A 54 -3.64 -8.87 -0.70
C GLU A 54 -2.67 -7.71 -0.46
N ASP A 55 -1.81 -7.90 0.53
CA ASP A 55 -0.68 -7.00 0.84
C ASP A 55 -1.06 -5.52 1.05
N PRO A 56 -1.97 -5.22 2.00
CA PRO A 56 -2.32 -3.83 2.30
C PRO A 56 -1.12 -3.08 2.87
N THR A 57 -1.04 -1.79 2.55
CA THR A 57 -0.07 -0.83 3.10
C THR A 57 -0.81 0.41 3.51
N LEU A 58 -0.61 0.86 4.74
CA LEU A 58 -1.32 1.98 5.33
C LEU A 58 -0.33 3.08 5.73
N TRP A 59 -0.70 4.33 5.48
CA TRP A 59 -0.03 5.49 6.07
C TRP A 59 -1.02 6.63 6.33
N TYR A 60 -0.56 7.66 7.04
CA TYR A 60 -1.32 8.89 7.27
C TYR A 60 -0.47 10.08 6.84
N SER A 61 -1.03 10.91 5.97
CA SER A 61 -0.44 12.18 5.53
C SER A 61 -1.56 13.10 5.05
N GLY A 62 -1.30 14.41 4.92
CA GLY A 62 -2.30 15.35 4.42
C GLY A 62 -3.65 15.37 5.17
N GLY A 63 -3.68 14.94 6.43
CA GLY A 63 -4.90 14.86 7.25
C GLY A 63 -5.79 13.64 7.01
N MET A 64 -5.38 12.66 6.19
CA MET A 64 -6.18 11.48 5.87
C MET A 64 -5.38 10.19 5.91
N TYR A 65 -6.08 9.07 6.05
CA TYR A 65 -5.52 7.74 5.90
C TYR A 65 -5.48 7.37 4.43
N HIS A 66 -4.38 6.76 4.04
CA HIS A 66 -4.18 6.22 2.72
C HIS A 66 -3.86 4.73 2.83
N LEU A 67 -4.42 3.95 1.91
CA LEU A 67 -4.17 2.52 1.83
C LEU A 67 -3.89 2.11 0.39
N VAL A 68 -2.86 1.31 0.18
CA VAL A 68 -2.62 0.61 -1.09
C VAL A 68 -2.85 -0.88 -0.90
N VAL A 69 -3.57 -1.51 -1.83
CA VAL A 69 -3.85 -2.95 -1.80
C VAL A 69 -3.73 -3.57 -3.20
N ASN A 70 -3.12 -4.75 -3.29
CA ASN A 70 -2.80 -5.42 -4.55
C ASN A 70 -3.86 -6.46 -4.94
N HIS A 71 -4.25 -6.49 -6.21
CA HIS A 71 -5.03 -7.57 -6.81
C HIS A 71 -4.12 -8.49 -7.65
N TRP A 72 -3.87 -9.70 -7.16
CA TRP A 72 -2.91 -10.62 -7.80
C TRP A 72 -3.46 -11.37 -9.03
N ARG A 73 -4.79 -11.46 -9.19
CA ARG A 73 -5.43 -12.26 -10.27
C ARG A 73 -5.84 -11.48 -11.51
N GLY A 74 -5.36 -10.25 -11.68
CA GLY A 74 -5.68 -9.38 -12.80
C GLY A 74 -4.49 -8.59 -13.34
N GLY A 75 -3.27 -9.13 -13.25
CA GLY A 75 -2.07 -8.48 -13.76
C GLY A 75 -1.23 -7.71 -12.74
N ASP A 76 -1.37 -8.02 -11.43
CA ASP A 76 -0.70 -7.32 -10.33
C ASP A 76 -0.93 -5.80 -10.38
N VAL A 77 -2.17 -5.42 -10.07
CA VAL A 77 -2.61 -4.03 -10.02
C VAL A 77 -2.85 -3.64 -8.57
N SER A 78 -2.16 -2.59 -8.14
CA SER A 78 -2.32 -2.02 -6.82
C SER A 78 -3.20 -0.77 -6.86
N TYR A 79 -4.20 -0.72 -6.01
CA TYR A 79 -5.19 0.35 -5.93
C TYR A 79 -4.92 1.24 -4.73
N HIS A 80 -5.09 2.56 -4.91
CA HIS A 80 -4.98 3.54 -3.83
C HIS A 80 -6.38 3.91 -3.31
N LEU A 81 -6.55 3.77 -2.00
CA LEU A 81 -7.76 4.10 -1.26
C LEU A 81 -7.46 5.16 -0.20
N THR A 82 -8.47 5.95 0.17
CA THR A 82 -8.36 6.92 1.26
C THR A 82 -9.57 6.92 2.17
N SER A 83 -9.38 7.30 3.43
CA SER A 83 -10.44 7.56 4.40
C SER A 83 -10.00 8.67 5.36
N THR A 84 -10.92 9.50 5.82
CA THR A 84 -10.63 10.58 6.78
C THR A 84 -10.44 10.06 8.21
N ASP A 85 -11.17 9.01 8.59
CA ASP A 85 -11.09 8.41 9.93
C ASP A 85 -10.29 7.09 9.97
N GLY A 86 -9.98 6.53 8.79
CA GLY A 86 -9.28 5.26 8.63
C GLY A 86 -10.13 4.03 8.97
N ILE A 87 -11.43 4.20 9.22
CA ILE A 87 -12.35 3.14 9.66
C ILE A 87 -13.49 3.00 8.65
N THR A 88 -14.09 4.12 8.23
CA THR A 88 -15.29 4.16 7.40
C THR A 88 -15.04 4.93 6.10
N ASN A 89 -16.01 4.86 5.19
CA ASN A 89 -16.09 5.70 3.98
C ASN A 89 -14.80 5.71 3.15
N TRP A 90 -14.19 4.53 2.98
CA TRP A 90 -13.03 4.38 2.12
C TRP A 90 -13.41 4.66 0.66
N GLN A 91 -12.60 5.46 -0.01
CA GLN A 91 -12.82 5.88 -1.41
C GLN A 91 -11.65 5.45 -2.28
N LYS A 92 -11.95 4.97 -3.49
CA LYS A 92 -10.95 4.67 -4.51
C LYS A 92 -10.44 5.96 -5.14
N ARG A 93 -9.12 6.16 -5.11
CA ARG A 93 -8.43 7.26 -5.80
C ARG A 93 -7.90 6.87 -7.18
N GLY A 94 -7.65 5.58 -7.40
CA GLY A 94 -7.23 5.06 -8.70
C GLY A 94 -6.29 3.88 -8.58
N ILE A 95 -5.52 3.64 -9.64
CA ILE A 95 -4.42 2.68 -9.66
C ILE A 95 -3.19 3.39 -9.09
N ALA A 96 -2.63 2.86 -8.01
CA ALA A 96 -1.37 3.33 -7.44
C ALA A 96 -0.20 2.94 -8.35
N PHE A 97 -0.15 1.66 -8.73
CA PHE A 97 0.84 1.15 -9.68
C PHE A 97 0.42 -0.20 -10.27
N SER A 98 1.05 -0.56 -11.38
CA SER A 98 0.98 -1.89 -11.99
C SER A 98 2.31 -2.17 -12.68
N LYS A 99 2.74 -3.44 -12.66
CA LYS A 99 4.02 -3.88 -13.24
C LYS A 99 4.19 -3.55 -14.73
N ASP A 100 3.08 -3.45 -15.47
CA ASP A 100 3.11 -3.28 -16.93
C ASP A 100 3.28 -1.81 -17.36
N HIS A 101 3.27 -0.86 -16.41
CA HIS A 101 3.32 0.58 -16.72
C HIS A 101 4.71 1.22 -16.60
N GLY A 102 5.74 0.44 -16.22
CA GLY A 102 7.12 0.93 -16.16
C GLY A 102 7.30 2.09 -15.18
N ILE A 103 6.81 1.90 -13.95
CA ILE A 103 6.76 2.93 -12.90
C ILE A 103 8.13 3.35 -12.37
N PHE A 104 9.16 2.52 -12.54
CA PHE A 104 10.53 2.83 -12.14
C PHE A 104 11.27 3.41 -13.32
N LYS A 105 11.37 4.74 -13.36
CA LYS A 105 11.93 5.51 -14.47
C LYS A 105 13.06 6.41 -13.98
N TYR A 106 14.20 6.36 -14.67
CA TYR A 106 15.32 7.28 -14.45
C TYR A 106 15.11 8.60 -15.19
N THR A 107 15.89 9.61 -14.82
CA THR A 107 15.81 10.97 -15.40
C THR A 107 16.15 11.00 -16.90
N ASP A 108 16.97 10.06 -17.37
CA ASP A 108 17.31 9.88 -18.80
C ASP A 108 16.21 9.19 -19.62
N GLY A 109 15.12 8.75 -18.99
CA GLY A 109 14.02 8.05 -19.64
C GLY A 109 14.07 6.52 -19.54
N THR A 110 15.18 5.94 -19.07
CA THR A 110 15.34 4.50 -18.89
C THR A 110 14.28 3.97 -17.93
N LYS A 111 13.63 2.86 -18.27
CA LYS A 111 12.62 2.20 -17.45
C LYS A 111 13.07 0.81 -17.02
N ASN A 112 12.92 0.52 -15.73
CA ASN A 112 13.09 -0.84 -15.21
C ASN A 112 11.74 -1.52 -15.10
N TYR A 113 11.64 -2.71 -15.70
CA TYR A 113 10.48 -3.59 -15.57
C TYR A 113 10.85 -4.76 -14.67
N TRP A 114 9.97 -5.07 -13.73
CA TRP A 114 10.10 -6.20 -12.82
C TRP A 114 8.93 -7.14 -13.00
N LYS A 115 9.19 -8.45 -12.90
CA LYS A 115 8.15 -9.47 -13.07
C LYS A 115 7.12 -9.40 -11.96
N CYS A 116 7.57 -9.15 -10.73
CA CYS A 116 6.72 -8.87 -9.59
C CYS A 116 7.15 -7.57 -8.91
N ILE A 117 6.16 -6.72 -8.59
CA ILE A 117 6.31 -5.52 -7.78
C ILE A 117 5.29 -5.63 -6.66
N GLN A 118 5.72 -5.81 -5.42
CA GLN A 118 4.81 -6.07 -4.33
C GLN A 118 5.21 -5.35 -3.04
N ARG A 119 4.24 -5.29 -2.12
CA ARG A 119 4.43 -4.80 -0.74
C ARG A 119 5.11 -3.44 -0.70
N MET A 120 4.56 -2.51 -1.49
CA MET A 120 4.99 -1.12 -1.41
C MET A 120 4.84 -0.65 0.03
N THR A 121 5.85 -0.05 0.65
CA THR A 121 5.73 0.60 1.96
C THR A 121 6.11 2.06 1.86
N VAL A 122 5.55 2.90 2.73
CA VAL A 122 5.76 4.34 2.68
C VAL A 122 6.64 4.77 3.84
N TYR A 123 7.70 5.52 3.56
CA TYR A 123 8.44 6.24 4.58
C TYR A 123 7.89 7.66 4.68
N VAL A 124 7.45 8.03 5.89
CA VAL A 124 6.86 9.33 6.21
C VAL A 124 7.81 10.07 7.13
N GLU A 125 8.21 11.28 6.75
CA GLU A 125 9.07 12.18 7.51
C GLU A 125 8.37 13.54 7.62
N ASP A 126 8.36 14.12 8.83
CA ASP A 126 7.64 15.37 9.13
C ASP A 126 6.17 15.38 8.67
N GLY A 127 5.50 14.23 8.73
CA GLY A 127 4.10 14.07 8.33
C GLY A 127 3.86 13.91 6.84
N HIS A 128 4.91 13.85 6.01
CA HIS A 128 4.81 13.75 4.55
C HIS A 128 5.53 12.49 4.01
N PRO A 129 4.96 11.79 3.01
CA PRO A 129 5.66 10.70 2.34
C PRO A 129 6.93 11.22 1.63
N THR A 130 8.09 10.69 1.94
CA THR A 130 9.34 11.09 1.25
C THR A 130 9.90 9.99 0.37
N HIS A 131 9.57 8.73 0.66
CA HIS A 131 10.02 7.59 -0.12
C HIS A 131 8.98 6.48 -0.17
N PHE A 132 8.90 5.82 -1.31
CA PHE A 132 8.22 4.53 -1.45
C PHE A 132 9.24 3.42 -1.60
N HIS A 133 9.03 2.36 -0.84
CA HIS A 133 9.87 1.18 -0.83
C HIS A 133 9.12 0.03 -1.48
N PHE A 134 9.78 -0.75 -2.34
CA PHE A 134 9.17 -1.89 -3.04
C PHE A 134 10.05 -3.12 -2.92
N SER A 135 9.42 -4.28 -2.73
CA SER A 135 10.05 -5.56 -2.96
C SER A 135 9.83 -5.96 -4.41
N VAL A 136 10.92 -6.13 -5.17
CA VAL A 136 10.87 -6.50 -6.59
C VAL A 136 11.67 -7.76 -6.86
N ILE A 137 11.22 -8.51 -7.86
CA ILE A 137 11.91 -9.70 -8.36
C ILE A 137 11.67 -9.82 -9.87
N ASP A 138 12.69 -10.26 -10.59
CA ASP A 138 12.67 -10.39 -12.06
C ASP A 138 12.11 -11.75 -12.54
N SER A 139 11.91 -12.69 -11.61
CA SER A 139 11.25 -13.97 -11.82
C SER A 139 9.85 -14.02 -11.19
N GLY A 140 9.12 -15.11 -11.44
CA GLY A 140 7.82 -15.34 -10.79
C GLY A 140 7.97 -15.70 -9.31
N LYS A 141 6.91 -15.53 -8.51
CA LYS A 141 6.91 -15.96 -7.09
C LYS A 141 7.35 -17.42 -6.97
N GLY A 142 8.40 -17.67 -6.19
CA GLY A 142 8.97 -19.01 -5.97
C GLY A 142 9.83 -19.53 -7.13
N GLY A 143 10.09 -18.71 -8.15
CA GLY A 143 10.94 -19.04 -9.29
C GLY A 143 12.39 -18.53 -9.17
N ASP A 144 12.70 -17.78 -8.11
CA ASP A 144 14.08 -17.42 -7.72
C ASP A 144 14.69 -18.59 -6.95
N LEU A 145 15.68 -19.22 -7.57
CA LEU A 145 16.31 -20.45 -7.10
C LEU A 145 17.79 -20.21 -6.77
N GLY A 146 18.35 -21.05 -5.91
CA GLY A 146 19.79 -20.98 -5.62
C GLY A 146 20.64 -21.19 -6.87
N ASN A 147 21.57 -20.26 -7.12
CA ASN A 147 22.51 -20.30 -8.25
C ASN A 147 21.84 -20.25 -9.64
N ASP A 148 20.72 -19.54 -9.77
CA ASP A 148 20.13 -19.17 -11.06
C ASP A 148 20.57 -17.75 -11.50
N ASN A 149 19.95 -17.24 -12.57
CA ASN A 149 20.19 -15.89 -13.09
C ASN A 149 19.07 -14.90 -12.69
N SER A 150 18.29 -15.21 -11.67
CA SER A 150 17.25 -14.34 -11.13
C SER A 150 17.84 -13.39 -10.09
N GLY A 151 17.13 -12.29 -9.83
CA GLY A 151 17.49 -11.31 -8.84
C GLY A 151 16.27 -10.71 -8.17
N SER A 152 16.35 -10.57 -6.85
CA SER A 152 15.44 -9.77 -6.04
C SER A 152 16.13 -8.53 -5.50
N LYS A 153 15.38 -7.43 -5.37
CA LYS A 153 15.88 -6.16 -4.83
C LYS A 153 14.85 -5.50 -3.94
N ILE A 154 15.37 -4.67 -3.06
CA ILE A 154 14.64 -3.58 -2.46
C ILE A 154 14.88 -2.32 -3.29
N LEU A 155 13.80 -1.71 -3.79
CA LEU A 155 13.86 -0.41 -4.45
C LEU A 155 13.31 0.66 -3.52
N ILE A 156 14.04 1.77 -3.38
CA ILE A 156 13.60 2.96 -2.67
C ILE A 156 13.48 4.08 -3.70
N VAL A 157 12.29 4.65 -3.82
CA VAL A 157 11.95 5.68 -4.79
C VAL A 157 11.62 6.96 -4.03
N PRO A 158 12.40 8.05 -4.22
CA PRO A 158 12.07 9.36 -3.66
C PRO A 158 10.70 9.84 -4.15
N PHE A 159 9.97 10.52 -3.30
CA PHE A 159 8.62 10.97 -3.57
C PHE A 159 8.35 12.36 -2.96
N ASP A 160 7.65 13.22 -3.71
CA ASP A 160 7.25 14.54 -3.23
C ASP A 160 5.93 14.46 -2.46
N GLY A 161 6.02 14.15 -1.17
CA GLY A 161 4.86 14.05 -0.28
C GLY A 161 4.11 15.36 -0.08
N LYS A 162 4.78 16.51 -0.16
CA LYS A 162 4.11 17.81 0.03
C LYS A 162 3.22 18.14 -1.15
N ALA A 163 3.73 17.95 -2.37
CA ALA A 163 2.92 18.10 -3.58
C ALA A 163 1.77 17.07 -3.61
N PHE A 164 2.03 15.83 -3.18
CA PHE A 164 1.01 14.80 -3.06
C PHE A 164 -0.09 15.19 -2.07
N ASP A 165 0.25 15.60 -0.86
CA ASP A 165 -0.73 16.00 0.16
C ASP A 165 -1.58 17.18 -0.32
N ALA A 166 -0.96 18.17 -1.00
CA ALA A 166 -1.68 19.29 -1.60
C ALA A 166 -2.65 18.85 -2.71
N TYR A 167 -2.22 17.93 -3.58
CA TYR A 167 -3.07 17.33 -4.61
C TYR A 167 -4.27 16.60 -3.98
N MET A 168 -4.02 15.80 -2.94
CA MET A 168 -5.06 15.05 -2.23
C MET A 168 -6.09 15.97 -1.57
N ALA A 169 -5.66 17.10 -0.99
CA ALA A 169 -6.57 18.08 -0.43
C ALA A 169 -7.46 18.76 -1.48
N SER A 170 -6.96 18.94 -2.71
CA SER A 170 -7.70 19.59 -3.81
C SER A 170 -8.73 18.68 -4.51
N THR A 171 -8.67 17.38 -4.24
CA THR A 171 -9.50 16.35 -4.90
C THR A 171 -10.49 15.67 -3.95
N ASN A 172 -10.73 16.29 -2.78
CA ASN A 172 -11.74 15.86 -1.79
C ASN A 172 -13.14 16.39 -2.12
#